data_AF-A0A952V0K8-F1
#
_entry.id   AF-A0A952V0K8-F1
#
_cell.length_a   1.000
_cell.length_b   1.000
_cell.length_c   1.000
_cell.angle_alpha   90.00
_cell.angle_beta   90.00
_cell.angle_gamma   90.00
#
_symmetry.space_group_name_H-M   'P 1'
#
loop_
_entity.id
_entity.type
_entity.pdbx_description
1 polymer ?
#
loop_
_entity_poly.entity_id
_entity_poly.type
_entity_poly.pdbx_seq_one_letter_code
_entity_poly.pdbx_strand_id
1 'polypeptide(L)'
;MTGSFVRAALADVQSRATTLATSLSERGFEVVRTKIEQHGRLDDVAVTPSPTSYFEYHAKLVLPSPNDPVIDVVHAHGGSLSANVANTPPLARGAGAKGTERFLTLRPFGLARAEADARFAALLAAIAACGVATRGRVREYTVLDTNPALDRGWIDAS
;
A
#
# COMPACT_ATOMS: atom_id res chain seq x y z
N MET A 1 3.28 0.75 -16.47
CA MET A 1 3.94 1.01 -15.17
C MET A 1 5.38 0.52 -15.26
N THR A 2 6.35 1.32 -14.84
CA THR A 2 7.77 0.94 -14.70
C THR A 2 8.18 1.22 -13.25
N GLY A 3 9.06 0.40 -12.68
CA GLY A 3 9.49 0.53 -11.29
C GLY A 3 10.77 -0.26 -11.02
N SER A 4 11.56 0.18 -10.04
CA SER A 4 12.78 -0.51 -9.62
C SER A 4 13.06 -0.27 -8.14
N PHE A 5 13.73 -1.23 -7.50
CA PHE A 5 14.27 -1.04 -6.16
C PHE A 5 15.68 -0.48 -6.26
N VAL A 6 15.93 0.62 -5.56
CA VAL A 6 17.24 1.30 -5.55
C VAL A 6 17.67 1.53 -4.11
N ARG A 7 18.95 1.28 -3.82
CA ARG A 7 19.59 1.72 -2.57
C ARG A 7 20.58 2.83 -2.93
N ALA A 8 20.17 4.08 -2.70
CA ALA A 8 20.94 5.29 -2.96
C ALA A 8 20.46 6.44 -2.07
N ALA A 9 21.14 7.58 -2.09
CA ALA A 9 20.65 8.78 -1.40
C ALA A 9 19.36 9.29 -2.03
N LEU A 10 18.50 9.96 -1.25
CA LEU A 10 17.21 10.46 -1.73
C LEU A 10 17.36 11.38 -2.96
N ALA A 11 18.37 12.26 -2.94
CA ALA A 11 18.67 13.15 -4.07
C ALA A 11 18.98 12.37 -5.38
N ASP A 12 19.71 11.26 -5.28
CA ASP A 12 20.00 10.41 -6.44
C ASP A 12 18.75 9.72 -6.95
N VAL A 13 17.88 9.25 -6.05
CA VAL A 13 16.61 8.62 -6.41
C VAL A 13 15.68 9.62 -7.08
N GLN A 14 15.57 10.85 -6.55
CA GLN A 14 14.79 11.94 -7.13
C GLN A 14 15.32 12.33 -8.53
N SER A 15 16.63 12.44 -8.69
CA SER A 15 17.26 12.71 -9.98
C SER A 15 16.93 11.62 -11.00
N ARG A 16 17.09 10.34 -10.62
CA ARG A 16 16.75 9.19 -11.49
C ARG A 16 15.28 9.15 -11.88
N ALA A 17 14.37 9.38 -10.92
CA ALA A 17 12.94 9.41 -11.19
C ALA A 17 12.59 10.54 -12.19
N THR A 18 13.21 11.71 -12.02
CA THR A 18 13.04 12.85 -12.92
C THR A 18 13.57 12.54 -14.32
N THR A 19 14.79 12.02 -14.44
CA THR A 19 15.38 11.62 -15.74
C THR A 19 14.51 10.59 -16.46
N LEU A 20 13.98 9.60 -15.75
CA LEU A 20 13.10 8.60 -16.34
C LEU A 20 11.79 9.21 -16.83
N ALA A 21 11.16 10.09 -16.04
CA ALA A 21 9.93 10.77 -16.42
C ALA A 21 10.13 11.65 -17.67
N THR A 22 11.23 12.40 -17.73
CA THR A 22 11.59 13.21 -18.91
C THR A 22 11.80 12.33 -20.13
N SER A 23 12.57 11.24 -20.02
CA SER A 23 12.82 10.32 -21.13
C SER A 23 11.54 9.66 -21.67
N LEU A 24 10.59 9.31 -20.79
CA LEU A 24 9.29 8.81 -21.21
C LEU A 24 8.49 9.88 -21.97
N SER A 25 8.51 11.12 -21.48
CA SER A 25 7.84 12.26 -22.11
C SER A 25 8.40 12.57 -23.50
N GLU A 26 9.72 12.58 -23.66
CA GLU A 26 10.41 12.77 -24.95
C GLU A 26 10.08 11.68 -25.98
N ARG A 27 9.72 10.48 -25.50
CA ARG A 27 9.27 9.37 -26.34
C ARG A 27 7.77 9.38 -26.63
N GLY A 28 7.06 10.45 -26.24
CA GLY A 28 5.63 10.64 -26.48
C GLY A 28 4.71 9.96 -25.46
N PHE A 29 5.22 9.52 -24.30
CA PHE A 29 4.39 8.99 -23.22
C PHE A 29 4.05 10.08 -22.20
N GLU A 30 2.77 10.24 -21.88
CA GLU A 30 2.34 11.10 -20.77
C GLU A 30 2.67 10.44 -19.43
N VAL A 31 3.45 11.13 -18.58
CA VAL A 31 3.76 10.68 -17.22
C VAL A 31 2.73 11.26 -16.25
N VAL A 32 1.71 10.48 -15.94
CA VAL A 32 0.58 10.92 -15.10
C VAL A 32 0.85 10.85 -13.58
N ARG A 33 1.88 10.11 -13.15
CA ARG A 33 2.29 9.94 -11.74
C ARG A 33 3.72 9.46 -11.63
N THR A 34 4.47 10.08 -10.73
CA THR A 34 5.79 9.61 -10.26
C THR A 34 5.71 9.38 -8.77
N LYS A 35 6.16 8.20 -8.31
CA LYS A 35 6.16 7.83 -6.90
C LYS A 35 7.57 7.42 -6.45
N ILE A 36 7.98 7.88 -5.28
CA ILE A 36 9.20 7.46 -4.59
C ILE A 36 8.79 6.96 -3.21
N GLU A 37 9.09 5.70 -2.94
CA GLU A 37 8.72 5.04 -1.70
C GLU A 37 9.97 4.53 -1.00
N GLN A 38 9.99 4.72 0.31
CA GLN A 38 10.97 4.12 1.19
C GLN A 38 10.40 2.85 1.80
N HIS A 39 11.14 1.76 1.68
CA HIS A 39 10.78 0.50 2.32
C HIS A 39 10.94 0.63 3.85
N GLY A 40 9.94 0.20 4.62
CA GLY A 40 9.88 0.31 6.08
C GLY A 40 10.87 -0.54 6.88
N ARG A 41 11.85 -1.18 6.22
CA ARG A 41 13.02 -1.80 6.89
C ARG A 41 14.10 -0.77 7.23
N LEU A 42 13.99 0.43 6.67
CA LEU A 42 14.88 1.55 6.95
C LEU A 42 14.18 2.51 7.92
N ASP A 43 14.95 3.25 8.70
CA ASP A 43 14.41 4.38 9.47
C ASP A 43 13.90 5.44 8.50
N ASP A 44 12.66 5.87 8.71
CA ASP A 44 11.97 6.78 7.81
C ASP A 44 12.81 8.05 7.64
N VAL A 45 13.08 8.44 6.40
CA VAL A 45 13.80 9.69 6.13
C VAL A 45 13.01 10.82 6.80
N ALA A 46 13.71 11.69 7.52
CA ALA A 46 13.12 12.88 8.11
C ALA A 46 12.68 13.83 6.98
N VAL A 47 11.51 13.59 6.43
CA VAL A 47 10.86 14.44 5.43
C VAL A 47 9.78 15.23 6.15
N THR A 48 9.75 16.54 5.94
CA THR A 48 8.63 17.37 6.37
C THR A 48 7.34 16.79 5.78
N PRO A 49 6.32 16.47 6.60
CA PRO A 49 5.05 15.99 6.08
C PRO A 49 4.53 16.92 4.98
N SER A 50 4.10 16.33 3.87
CA SER A 50 3.55 17.05 2.73
C SER A 50 2.29 16.35 2.25
N PRO A 51 1.40 17.03 1.50
CA PRO A 51 0.26 16.38 0.86
C PRO A 51 0.63 15.23 -0.10
N THR A 52 1.91 15.15 -0.49
CA THR A 52 2.46 14.11 -1.39
C THR A 52 3.23 13.02 -0.64
N SER A 53 3.25 13.07 0.69
CA SER A 53 4.02 12.13 1.53
C SER A 53 3.11 11.50 2.59
N TYR A 54 3.15 10.18 2.69
CA TYR A 54 2.22 9.43 3.55
C TYR A 54 2.76 8.02 3.82
N PHE A 55 2.30 7.41 4.91
CA PHE A 55 2.57 6.00 5.14
C PHE A 55 1.63 5.14 4.31
N GLU A 56 2.14 4.02 3.82
CA GLU A 56 1.35 3.01 3.13
C GLU A 56 1.63 1.65 3.76
N TYR A 57 0.56 0.93 4.06
CA TYR A 57 0.63 -0.38 4.68
C TYR A 57 -0.05 -1.40 3.79
N HIS A 58 0.58 -2.56 3.70
CA HIS A 58 0.03 -3.69 2.97
C HIS A 58 -0.05 -4.93 3.84
N ALA A 59 -1.07 -5.74 3.61
CA ALA A 59 -1.14 -7.11 4.09
C ALA A 59 -1.89 -7.98 3.07
N LYS A 60 -1.86 -9.28 3.30
CA LYS A 60 -2.67 -10.25 2.55
C LYS A 60 -3.68 -10.87 3.48
N LEU A 61 -4.93 -10.94 3.04
CA LEU A 61 -6.02 -11.63 3.73
C LEU A 61 -6.41 -12.86 2.91
N VAL A 62 -6.81 -13.93 3.60
CA VAL A 62 -7.45 -15.09 2.96
C VAL A 62 -8.92 -15.06 3.35
N LEU A 63 -9.78 -14.70 2.40
CA LEU A 63 -11.21 -14.59 2.63
C LEU A 63 -11.92 -15.93 2.39
N PRO A 64 -12.72 -16.43 3.35
CA PRO A 64 -13.57 -17.61 3.15
C PRO A 64 -14.56 -17.48 1.98
N SER A 65 -15.06 -16.26 1.73
CA SER A 65 -16.02 -15.94 0.68
C SER A 65 -15.65 -14.61 -0.01
N PRO A 66 -15.99 -14.41 -1.30
CA PRO A 66 -15.81 -13.13 -1.97
C PRO A 66 -16.56 -11.96 -1.34
N ASN A 67 -17.66 -12.23 -0.62
CA ASN A 67 -18.50 -11.24 0.06
C ASN A 67 -18.41 -11.38 1.59
N ASP A 68 -17.21 -11.67 2.10
CA ASP A 68 -17.00 -11.83 3.54
C ASP A 68 -17.25 -10.50 4.29
N PRO A 69 -17.97 -10.50 5.45
CA PRO A 69 -18.24 -9.28 6.22
C PRO A 69 -16.99 -8.49 6.64
N VAL A 70 -15.82 -9.12 6.67
CA VAL A 70 -14.56 -8.42 6.95
C VAL A 70 -14.26 -7.30 5.94
N ILE A 71 -14.84 -7.35 4.74
CA ILE A 71 -14.70 -6.30 3.72
C ILE A 71 -15.24 -4.98 4.26
N ASP A 72 -16.41 -4.99 4.89
CA ASP A 72 -17.01 -3.80 5.49
C ASP A 72 -16.17 -3.28 6.66
N VAL A 73 -15.58 -4.19 7.44
CA VAL A 73 -14.65 -3.85 8.52
C VAL A 73 -13.40 -3.16 7.98
N VAL A 74 -12.83 -3.68 6.88
CA VAL A 74 -11.67 -3.06 6.23
C VAL A 74 -12.00 -1.63 5.79
N HIS A 75 -13.14 -1.44 5.13
CA HIS A 75 -13.58 -0.13 4.67
C HIS A 75 -13.89 0.84 5.81
N ALA A 76 -14.53 0.37 6.89
CA ALA A 76 -14.82 1.20 8.08
C ALA A 76 -13.54 1.73 8.76
N HIS A 77 -12.42 1.04 8.59
CA HIS A 77 -11.11 1.44 9.08
C HIS A 77 -10.25 2.17 8.03
N GLY A 78 -10.84 2.57 6.89
CA GLY A 78 -10.17 3.31 5.81
C GLY A 78 -9.20 2.47 4.97
N GLY A 79 -9.27 1.15 5.10
CA GLY A 79 -8.53 0.22 4.25
C GLY A 79 -9.31 -0.15 2.98
N SER A 80 -8.58 -0.70 2.01
CA SER A 80 -9.14 -1.19 0.76
C SER A 80 -8.59 -2.56 0.40
N LEU A 81 -9.45 -3.40 -0.18
CA LEU A 81 -9.06 -4.73 -0.68
C LEU A 81 -8.99 -4.72 -2.20
N SER A 82 -7.93 -5.30 -2.76
CA SER A 82 -7.79 -5.44 -4.20
C SER A 82 -8.93 -6.27 -4.79
N ALA A 83 -9.58 -5.78 -5.84
CA ALA A 83 -10.53 -6.58 -6.63
C ALA A 83 -9.85 -7.82 -7.26
N ASN A 84 -8.56 -7.71 -7.56
CA ASN A 84 -7.76 -8.81 -8.10
C ASN A 84 -7.60 -9.92 -7.05
N VAL A 85 -8.08 -11.11 -7.40
CA VAL A 85 -7.73 -12.36 -6.73
C VAL A 85 -6.27 -12.65 -7.07
N ALA A 86 -5.36 -12.56 -6.10
CA ALA A 86 -4.08 -13.23 -6.28
C ALA A 86 -4.39 -14.73 -6.37
N ASN A 87 -3.96 -15.38 -7.45
CA ASN A 87 -4.13 -16.81 -7.70
C ASN A 87 -4.23 -17.60 -6.39
N THR A 88 -5.33 -18.34 -6.21
CA THR A 88 -5.52 -19.30 -5.13
C THR A 88 -4.19 -20.03 -4.93
N PRO A 89 -3.44 -19.82 -3.83
CA PRO A 89 -2.24 -20.62 -3.63
C PRO A 89 -2.70 -22.08 -3.65
N PRO A 90 -2.00 -22.99 -4.36
CA PRO A 90 -2.28 -24.39 -4.21
C PRO A 90 -2.00 -24.71 -2.75
N LEU A 91 -3.09 -24.91 -2.00
CA LEU A 91 -3.16 -25.50 -0.67
C LEU A 91 -1.94 -25.20 0.21
N ALA A 92 -2.09 -24.28 1.16
CA ALA A 92 -1.29 -24.40 2.38
C ALA A 92 -1.48 -25.84 2.88
N ARG A 93 -0.41 -26.64 2.81
CA ARG A 93 -0.40 -28.04 3.20
C ARG A 93 -0.88 -28.14 4.64
N GLY A 94 -2.03 -28.79 4.82
CA GLY A 94 -2.62 -29.07 6.13
C GLY A 94 -3.75 -28.11 6.48
N ALA A 95 -4.97 -28.67 6.53
CA ALA A 95 -6.23 -28.06 6.97
C ALA A 95 -6.93 -27.08 6.01
N GLY A 96 -7.60 -27.63 4.99
CA GLY A 96 -9.02 -27.38 4.71
C GLY A 96 -9.54 -25.98 4.33
N ALA A 97 -8.75 -24.91 4.39
CA ALA A 97 -9.25 -23.56 4.14
C ALA A 97 -9.37 -23.26 2.64
N LYS A 98 -10.59 -23.41 2.09
CA LYS A 98 -10.99 -22.84 0.80
C LYS A 98 -11.13 -21.33 1.01
N GLY A 99 -10.32 -20.53 0.34
CA GLY A 99 -10.41 -19.08 0.47
C GLY A 99 -9.66 -18.35 -0.61
N THR A 100 -10.02 -17.08 -0.78
CA THR A 100 -9.50 -16.23 -1.84
C THR A 100 -8.55 -15.20 -1.25
N GLU A 101 -7.32 -15.12 -1.77
CA GLU A 101 -6.38 -14.09 -1.32
C GLU A 101 -6.79 -12.70 -1.85
N ARG A 102 -6.72 -11.71 -0.98
CA ARG A 102 -6.89 -10.29 -1.27
C ARG A 102 -5.71 -9.50 -0.72
N PHE A 103 -5.26 -8.49 -1.46
CA PHE A 103 -4.31 -7.52 -0.94
C PHE A 103 -5.07 -6.42 -0.20
N LEU A 104 -4.72 -6.20 1.06
CA LEU A 104 -5.13 -5.05 1.85
C LEU A 104 -4.13 -3.93 1.65
N THR A 105 -4.65 -2.72 1.44
CA THR A 105 -3.88 -1.48 1.46
C THR A 105 -4.52 -0.48 2.43
N LEU A 106 -3.72 0.21 3.22
CA LEU A 106 -4.12 1.33 4.08
C LEU A 106 -3.13 2.49 3.89
N ARG A 107 -3.64 3.70 3.65
CA ARG A 107 -2.82 4.90 3.38
C ARG A 107 -3.21 6.06 4.29
N PRO A 108 -2.70 6.14 5.53
CA PRO A 108 -2.96 7.28 6.38
C PRO A 108 -2.14 8.50 5.92
N PHE A 109 -2.84 9.52 5.44
CA PHE A 109 -2.25 10.82 5.10
C PHE A 109 -2.08 11.72 6.33
N GLY A 110 -1.04 12.56 6.32
CA GLY A 110 -0.86 13.62 7.31
C GLY A 110 -0.53 13.16 8.73
N LEU A 111 -0.27 11.87 8.95
CA LEU A 111 0.02 11.32 10.27
C LEU A 111 1.51 11.14 10.52
N ALA A 112 1.89 11.26 11.79
CA ALA A 112 3.19 10.77 12.25
C ALA A 112 3.23 9.24 12.19
N ARG A 113 4.45 8.67 12.12
CA ARG A 113 4.66 7.22 12.05
C ARG A 113 3.92 6.45 13.14
N ALA A 114 4.02 6.90 14.39
CA ALA A 114 3.40 6.20 15.52
C ALA A 114 1.87 6.12 15.39
N GLU A 115 1.23 7.18 14.89
CA GLU A 115 -0.21 7.24 14.66
C GLU A 115 -0.61 6.37 13.47
N ALA A 116 0.17 6.41 12.38
CA ALA A 116 -0.02 5.58 11.21
C ALA A 116 0.10 4.07 11.55
N ASP A 117 1.13 3.71 12.33
CA ASP A 117 1.35 2.34 12.83
C ASP A 117 0.18 1.91 13.74
N ALA A 118 -0.31 2.80 14.61
CA ALA A 118 -1.46 2.53 15.46
C ALA A 118 -2.75 2.31 14.66
N ARG A 119 -3.01 3.10 13.61
CA ARG A 119 -4.16 2.88 12.71
C ARG A 119 -4.07 1.52 12.02
N PHE A 120 -2.91 1.14 11.51
CA PHE A 120 -2.73 -0.17 10.89
C PHE A 120 -2.91 -1.31 11.88
N ALA A 121 -2.38 -1.18 13.10
CA ALA A 121 -2.57 -2.16 14.15
C ALA A 121 -4.05 -2.32 14.54
N ALA A 122 -4.80 -1.23 14.64
CA ALA A 122 -6.24 -1.24 14.93
C ALA A 122 -7.03 -1.97 13.83
N LEU A 123 -6.72 -1.71 12.55
CA LEU A 123 -7.32 -2.42 11.42
C LEU A 123 -7.03 -3.93 11.47
N LEU A 124 -5.78 -4.31 11.73
CA LEU A 124 -5.41 -5.73 11.84
C LEU A 124 -6.11 -6.43 13.01
N ALA A 125 -6.30 -5.74 14.13
CA ALA A 125 -7.05 -6.26 15.27
C ALA A 125 -8.54 -6.46 14.93
N ALA A 126 -9.16 -5.52 14.23
CA ALA A 126 -10.55 -5.63 13.78
C ALA A 126 -10.75 -6.80 12.78
N ILE A 127 -9.81 -6.98 11.85
CA ILE A 127 -9.81 -8.13 10.93
C ILE A 127 -9.67 -9.45 11.72
N ALA A 128 -8.76 -9.51 12.70
CA ALA A 128 -8.56 -10.69 13.51
C ALA A 128 -9.79 -11.05 14.36
N ALA A 129 -10.53 -10.04 14.85
CA ALA A 129 -11.79 -10.24 15.56
C ALA A 129 -12.88 -10.88 14.68
N CYS A 130 -12.78 -10.75 13.35
CA CYS A 130 -13.63 -11.45 12.39
C CYS A 130 -13.18 -12.88 12.09
N GLY A 131 -12.11 -13.37 12.72
CA GLY A 131 -11.54 -14.69 12.46
C GLY A 131 -10.73 -14.80 11.17
N VAL A 132 -10.38 -13.68 10.54
CA VAL A 132 -9.64 -13.67 9.27
C VAL A 132 -8.14 -13.50 9.52
N ALA A 133 -7.34 -14.41 8.96
CA ALA A 133 -5.90 -14.37 9.07
C ALA A 133 -5.27 -13.33 8.13
N THR A 134 -4.23 -12.65 8.62
CA THR A 134 -3.41 -11.71 7.84
C THR A 134 -1.98 -12.21 7.71
N ARG A 135 -1.35 -12.00 6.54
CA ARG A 135 0.05 -12.36 6.27
C ARG A 135 0.78 -11.28 5.48
N GLY A 136 2.11 -11.37 5.43
CA GLY A 136 2.93 -10.54 4.52
C GLY A 136 2.78 -9.04 4.76
N ARG A 137 2.86 -8.61 6.03
CA ARG A 137 2.73 -7.20 6.41
C ARG A 137 3.92 -6.41 5.88
N VAL A 138 3.65 -5.31 5.20
CA VAL A 138 4.65 -4.37 4.68
C VAL A 138 4.27 -2.96 5.10
N ARG A 139 5.26 -2.18 5.53
CA ARG A 139 5.16 -0.73 5.69
C ARG A 139 6.06 -0.08 4.66
N GLU A 140 5.56 0.95 4.02
CA GLU A 140 6.28 1.85 3.13
C GLU A 140 5.99 3.29 3.56
N TYR A 141 6.95 4.18 3.30
CA TYR A 141 6.74 5.62 3.44
C TYR A 141 6.89 6.25 2.06
N THR A 142 5.80 6.79 1.54
CA THR A 142 5.79 7.55 0.30
C THR A 142 6.48 8.87 0.56
N VAL A 143 7.65 9.06 -0.03
CA VAL A 143 8.42 10.31 0.06
C VAL A 143 7.85 11.34 -0.91
N LEU A 144 7.51 10.89 -2.12
CA LEU A 144 6.93 11.71 -3.17
C LEU A 144 5.85 10.92 -3.89
N ASP A 145 4.72 11.55 -4.11
CA ASP A 145 3.70 11.15 -5.06
C ASP A 145 3.16 12.37 -5.79
N THR A 146 3.44 12.49 -7.09
CA THR A 146 3.04 13.66 -7.86
C THR A 146 1.54 13.72 -8.16
N ASN A 147 0.81 12.62 -7.97
CA ASN A 147 -0.62 12.58 -8.29
C ASN A 147 -1.38 11.54 -7.43
N PRO A 148 -1.54 11.79 -6.12
CA PRO A 148 -2.29 10.90 -5.24
C PRO A 148 -3.78 10.79 -5.63
N ALA A 149 -4.31 11.77 -6.36
CA ALA A 149 -5.71 11.78 -6.79
C ALA A 149 -6.07 10.67 -7.79
N LEU A 150 -5.09 10.01 -8.43
CA LEU A 150 -5.35 8.82 -9.26
C LEU A 150 -5.93 7.65 -8.46
N ASP A 151 -5.75 7.64 -7.15
CA ASP A 151 -6.29 6.61 -6.27
C ASP A 151 -7.66 7.01 -5.67
N ARG A 152 -8.30 8.08 -6.15
CA ARG A 152 -9.64 8.47 -5.68
C ARG A 152 -10.65 7.34 -5.91
N GLY A 153 -11.42 6.99 -4.88
CA GLY A 153 -12.31 5.83 -4.88
C GLY A 153 -11.63 4.50 -4.54
N TRP A 154 -10.30 4.49 -4.42
CA TRP A 154 -9.52 3.45 -3.72
C TRP A 154 -9.10 3.90 -2.33
N ILE A 155 -8.90 5.20 -2.16
CA ILE A 155 -8.65 5.86 -0.89
C ILE A 155 -9.67 6.99 -0.84
N ASP A 156 -10.68 6.84 0.01
CA ASP A 156 -11.52 7.98 0.33
C ASP A 156 -10.77 8.80 1.37
N ALA A 157 -10.53 10.07 1.05
CA ALA A 157 -9.91 11.00 1.98
C ALA A 157 -10.84 11.10 3.20
N SER A 158 -10.40 10.54 4.32
CA SER A 158 -10.99 10.80 5.64
C SER A 158 -10.63 12.20 6.10
#